data_AF-A0A4W5Q424-F1
#
_entry.id   AF-A0A4W5Q424-F1
#
_cell.length_a   1.000
_cell.length_b   1.000
_cell.length_c   1.000
_cell.angle_alpha   90.00
_cell.angle_beta   90.00
_cell.angle_gamma   90.00
#
_symmetry.space_group_name_H-M   'P 1'
#
loop_
_entity.id
_entity.type
_entity.pdbx_description
1 polymer ?
#
loop_
_entity_poly.entity_id
_entity_poly.type
_entity_poly.pdbx_seq_one_letter_code
_entity_poly.pdbx_strand_id
1 'polypeptide(L)'
;MSAWFIRHPDYNSGTQDSDIALMKLSQPATLNSYVSPVALPTKCGTAGTMCQVSGWGAFAYPDTLQCVEVPLLTDNNCLEAYFFQMTENMICAGFMEGGKDSCQVTDRIDLEHPWSSLLSLIWRTD
;
A
#
# COMPACT_ATOMS: atom_id res chain seq x y z
N MET A 1 -14.17 -22.29 14.53
CA MET A 1 -14.00 -20.83 14.67
C MET A 1 -13.63 -20.29 13.30
N SER A 2 -14.41 -19.36 12.75
CA SER A 2 -14.22 -18.81 11.40
C SER A 2 -13.36 -17.55 11.42
N ALA A 3 -12.62 -17.30 10.34
CA ALA A 3 -12.03 -15.99 10.08
C ALA A 3 -13.14 -14.99 9.70
N TRP A 4 -12.91 -13.70 9.95
CA TRP A 4 -13.87 -12.65 9.62
C TRP A 4 -13.17 -11.50 8.88
N PHE A 5 -13.83 -10.95 7.87
CA PHE A 5 -13.36 -9.80 7.09
C PHE A 5 -14.34 -8.63 7.24
N ILE A 6 -13.83 -7.46 7.61
CA ILE A 6 -14.62 -6.24 7.88
C ILE A 6 -14.03 -5.14 6.99
N ARG A 7 -14.75 -4.77 5.93
CA ARG A 7 -14.38 -3.60 5.11
C ARG A 7 -14.71 -2.30 5.83
N HIS A 8 -14.00 -1.23 5.52
CA HIS A 8 -14.39 0.10 5.95
C HIS A 8 -15.84 0.40 5.52
N PRO A 9 -16.70 0.95 6.40
CA PRO A 9 -18.10 1.21 6.07
C PRO A 9 -18.26 2.21 4.91
N ASP A 10 -17.32 3.13 4.77
CA ASP A 10 -17.33 4.17 3.73
C ASP A 10 -16.50 3.81 2.49
N TYR A 11 -16.04 2.56 2.36
CA TYR A 11 -15.28 2.13 1.18
C TYR A 11 -16.07 2.36 -0.11
N ASN A 12 -15.46 3.05 -1.06
CA ASN A 12 -16.05 3.34 -2.37
C ASN A 12 -15.22 2.71 -3.49
N SER A 13 -15.76 1.70 -4.16
CA SER A 13 -15.04 1.01 -5.24
C SER A 13 -14.85 1.83 -6.52
N GLY A 14 -15.60 2.92 -6.70
CA GLY A 14 -15.45 3.81 -7.86
C GLY A 14 -14.31 4.81 -7.70
N THR A 15 -14.07 5.29 -6.47
CA THR A 15 -12.99 6.23 -6.15
C THR A 15 -11.79 5.58 -5.48
N GLN A 16 -11.94 4.35 -4.99
CA GLN A 16 -11.00 3.67 -4.09
C GLN A 16 -10.79 4.41 -2.75
N ASP A 17 -11.73 5.30 -2.38
CA ASP A 17 -11.68 5.99 -1.10
C ASP A 17 -11.96 5.03 0.06
N SER A 18 -11.28 5.26 1.18
CA SER A 18 -11.34 4.40 2.37
C SER A 18 -11.02 2.92 2.08
N ASP A 19 -10.04 2.65 1.21
CA ASP A 19 -9.58 1.30 0.88
C ASP A 19 -8.75 0.67 2.01
N ILE A 20 -9.45 0.27 3.08
CA ILE A 20 -8.90 -0.42 4.24
C ILE A 20 -9.90 -1.45 4.76
N ALA A 21 -9.37 -2.54 5.31
CA ALA A 21 -10.18 -3.59 5.93
C ALA A 21 -9.46 -4.21 7.13
N LEU A 22 -10.24 -4.75 8.07
CA LEU A 22 -9.74 -5.58 9.17
C LEU A 22 -10.03 -7.04 8.88
N MET A 23 -9.04 -7.89 9.11
CA MET A 23 -9.18 -9.34 9.06
C MET A 23 -8.91 -9.93 10.45
N LYS A 24 -9.90 -10.62 11.01
CA LYS A 24 -9.72 -11.40 12.24
C LYS A 24 -9.36 -12.83 11.87
N LEU A 25 -8.18 -13.27 12.29
CA LEU A 25 -7.74 -14.65 12.12
C LEU A 25 -8.66 -15.62 12.88
N SER A 26 -8.90 -16.79 12.31
CA SER A 26 -9.68 -17.86 12.96
C SER A 26 -9.02 -18.38 14.24
N GLN A 27 -7.69 -18.27 14.32
CA GLN A 27 -6.86 -18.55 15.48
C GLN A 27 -5.77 -17.48 15.59
N PRO A 28 -5.35 -17.08 16.80
CA PRO A 28 -4.24 -16.14 16.98
C PRO A 28 -2.94 -16.66 16.34
N ALA A 29 -2.17 -15.76 15.72
CA ALA A 29 -0.84 -16.09 15.22
C ALA A 29 0.13 -16.37 16.39
N THR A 30 1.08 -17.29 16.18
CA THR A 30 2.16 -17.53 17.15
C THR A 30 3.30 -16.56 16.88
N LEU A 31 3.46 -15.56 17.75
CA LEU A 31 4.48 -14.53 17.60
C LEU A 31 5.88 -15.08 17.89
N ASN A 32 6.85 -14.64 17.10
CA ASN A 32 8.26 -15.04 17.20
C ASN A 32 9.14 -14.05 16.41
N SER A 33 10.43 -14.37 16.19
CA SER A 33 11.36 -13.52 15.47
C SER A 33 11.02 -13.26 14.00
N TYR A 34 10.14 -14.07 13.39
CA TYR A 34 9.68 -13.96 12.01
C TYR A 34 8.24 -13.47 11.88
N VAL A 35 7.49 -13.39 12.98
CA VAL A 35 6.07 -13.01 13.00
C VAL A 35 5.83 -12.06 14.17
N SER A 36 5.64 -10.78 13.85
CA SER A 36 5.37 -9.72 14.82
C SER A 36 4.34 -8.72 14.29
N PRO A 37 3.50 -8.13 15.16
CA PRO A 37 2.64 -7.03 14.76
C PRO A 37 3.47 -5.77 14.48
N VAL A 38 2.98 -4.93 13.56
CA VAL A 38 3.48 -3.55 13.40
C VAL A 38 2.63 -2.59 14.23
N ALA A 39 3.28 -1.58 14.80
CA ALA A 39 2.62 -0.50 15.51
C ALA A 39 1.81 0.39 14.55
N LEU A 40 0.62 0.80 14.98
CA LEU A 40 -0.18 1.77 14.25
C LEU A 40 0.45 3.18 14.36
N PRO A 41 0.38 3.99 13.30
CA PRO A 41 0.87 5.36 13.36
C PRO A 41 0.04 6.19 14.34
N THR A 42 0.71 7.05 15.11
CA THR A 42 0.06 8.01 16.02
C THR A 42 -0.09 9.40 15.42
N LYS A 43 0.53 9.63 14.25
CA LYS A 43 0.53 10.88 13.49
C LYS A 43 0.61 10.57 12.00
N CYS A 44 0.12 11.50 11.18
CA CYS A 44 0.27 11.41 9.73
C CYS A 44 1.75 11.47 9.33
N GLY A 45 2.07 10.85 8.18
CA GLY A 45 3.38 10.94 7.55
C GLY A 45 3.72 12.38 7.11
N THR A 46 5.00 12.70 7.05
CA THR A 46 5.47 14.00 6.54
C THR A 46 6.11 13.79 5.18
N ALA A 47 5.83 14.67 4.21
CA ALA A 47 6.46 14.62 2.90
C ALA A 47 7.99 14.55 3.02
N GLY A 48 8.63 13.77 2.15
CA GLY A 48 10.06 13.46 2.18
C GLY A 48 10.46 12.38 3.20
N THR A 49 9.55 11.90 4.07
CA THR A 49 9.86 10.75 4.93
C THR A 49 10.11 9.52 4.07
N MET A 50 11.26 8.87 4.24
CA MET A 50 11.53 7.59 3.60
C MET A 50 10.71 6.48 4.24
N CYS A 51 10.06 5.69 3.39
CA CYS A 51 9.27 4.53 3.76
C CYS A 51 9.76 3.31 2.97
N GLN A 52 9.58 2.13 3.55
CA GLN A 52 9.85 0.86 2.89
C GLN A 52 8.53 0.26 2.41
N VAL A 53 8.52 -0.15 1.15
CA VAL A 53 7.43 -0.90 0.53
C VAL A 53 7.93 -2.29 0.20
N SER A 54 7.17 -3.32 0.58
CA SER A 54 7.57 -4.71 0.40
C SER A 54 6.44 -5.54 -0.21
N GLY A 55 6.77 -6.46 -1.13
CA GLY A 55 5.79 -7.35 -1.73
C GLY A 55 6.39 -8.37 -2.71
N TRP A 56 5.51 -9.20 -3.27
CA TRP A 56 5.83 -10.21 -4.29
C TRP A 56 5.25 -9.85 -5.68
N GLY A 57 5.08 -8.55 -5.96
CA GLY A 57 4.50 -8.00 -7.19
C GLY A 57 5.19 -8.42 -8.49
N ALA A 58 4.51 -8.25 -9.64
CA ALA A 58 4.77 -8.92 -10.94
C ALA A 58 6.12 -8.68 -11.64
N PHE A 59 7.11 -8.01 -11.05
CA PHE A 59 8.43 -7.97 -11.68
C PHE A 59 9.14 -9.30 -11.48
N ALA A 60 8.99 -10.20 -12.47
CA ALA A 60 9.63 -11.51 -12.55
C ALA A 60 9.19 -12.56 -11.51
N TYR A 61 7.97 -12.44 -10.96
CA TYR A 61 7.39 -13.41 -10.01
C TYR A 61 8.40 -13.89 -8.96
N PRO A 62 8.88 -12.98 -8.11
CA PRO A 62 10.03 -13.26 -7.27
C PRO A 62 9.68 -14.36 -6.24
N ASP A 63 10.55 -15.35 -6.10
CA ASP A 63 10.42 -16.39 -5.06
C ASP A 63 10.61 -15.83 -3.64
N THR A 64 11.24 -14.66 -3.53
CA THR A 64 11.57 -13.99 -2.26
C THR A 64 10.91 -12.62 -2.18
N LEU A 65 10.61 -12.18 -0.95
CA LEU A 65 10.04 -10.85 -0.71
C LEU A 65 10.96 -9.77 -1.26
N GLN A 66 10.43 -8.88 -2.10
CA GLN A 66 11.15 -7.71 -2.59
C GLN A 66 10.85 -6.51 -1.71
N CYS A 67 11.83 -5.62 -1.57
CA CYS A 67 11.70 -4.38 -0.82
C CYS A 67 12.25 -3.20 -1.64
N VAL A 68 11.61 -2.05 -1.50
CA VAL A 68 12.06 -0.79 -2.10
C VAL A 68 11.85 0.36 -1.11
N GLU A 69 12.79 1.28 -1.08
CA GLU A 69 12.66 2.53 -0.32
C GLU A 69 12.16 3.65 -1.24
N VAL A 70 11.12 4.34 -0.77
CA VAL A 70 10.44 5.43 -1.47
C VAL A 70 10.11 6.57 -0.50
N PRO A 71 10.24 7.84 -0.90
CA PRO A 71 9.82 8.96 -0.07
C PRO A 71 8.30 9.17 -0.16
N LEU A 72 7.69 9.62 0.93
CA LEU A 72 6.34 10.19 0.89
C LEU A 72 6.34 11.46 0.04
N LEU A 73 5.36 11.59 -0.85
CA LEU A 73 5.17 12.78 -1.67
C LEU A 73 4.30 13.80 -0.95
N THR A 74 4.29 15.04 -1.47
CA THR A 74 3.36 16.07 -1.02
C THR A 74 1.97 15.80 -1.61
N ASP A 75 0.92 16.24 -0.93
CA ASP A 75 -0.46 16.17 -1.43
C ASP A 75 -0.62 16.87 -2.79
N ASN A 76 0.13 17.95 -3.03
CA ASN A 76 0.10 18.64 -4.32
C ASN A 76 0.67 17.77 -5.46
N ASN A 77 1.82 17.11 -5.23
CA ASN A 77 2.40 16.21 -6.22
C ASN A 77 1.46 15.03 -6.51
N CYS A 78 0.83 14.50 -5.46
CA CYS A 78 -0.22 13.49 -5.55
C CYS A 78 -1.40 13.96 -6.41
N LEU A 79 -1.97 15.13 -6.10
CA LEU A 79 -3.12 15.68 -6.83
C LEU A 79 -2.79 15.94 -8.30
N GLU A 80 -1.61 16.48 -8.58
CA GLU A 80 -1.14 16.72 -9.95
C GLU A 80 -0.95 15.42 -10.73
N ALA A 81 -0.35 14.40 -10.12
CA ALA A 81 -0.16 13.10 -10.76
C ALA A 81 -1.50 12.42 -11.08
N TYR A 82 -2.45 12.45 -10.15
CA TYR A 82 -3.73 11.72 -10.26
C TYR A 82 -4.91 12.59 -10.74
N PHE A 83 -4.64 13.68 -11.48
CA PHE A 83 -5.68 14.56 -12.05
C PHE A 83 -6.77 15.00 -11.04
N PHE A 84 -6.35 15.31 -9.80
CA PHE A 84 -7.23 15.73 -8.70
C PHE A 84 -8.27 14.68 -8.26
N GLN A 85 -8.02 13.39 -8.51
CA GLN A 85 -8.89 12.28 -8.10
C GLN A 85 -8.53 11.69 -6.72
N MET A 86 -7.72 12.40 -5.93
CA MET A 86 -7.31 11.92 -4.59
C MET A 86 -8.20 12.47 -3.49
N THR A 87 -8.41 11.64 -2.45
CA THR A 87 -9.12 12.02 -1.22
C THR A 87 -8.12 12.22 -0.07
N GLU A 88 -8.60 12.78 1.05
CA GLU A 88 -7.80 12.94 2.27
C GLU A 88 -7.40 11.61 2.93
N ASN A 89 -8.01 10.49 2.52
CA ASN A 89 -7.73 9.15 3.05
C ASN A 89 -6.63 8.43 2.25
N MET A 90 -5.97 9.12 1.31
CA MET A 90 -4.95 8.56 0.44
C MET A 90 -3.61 9.28 0.59
N ILE A 91 -2.52 8.57 0.33
CA ILE A 91 -1.15 9.11 0.31
C ILE A 91 -0.40 8.57 -0.91
N CYS A 92 0.62 9.28 -1.40
CA CYS A 92 1.53 8.75 -2.40
C CYS A 92 2.95 8.63 -1.84
N ALA A 93 3.66 7.61 -2.31
CA ALA A 93 5.06 7.41 -2.05
C ALA A 93 5.74 6.96 -3.34
N GLY A 94 6.90 7.51 -3.64
CA GLY A 94 7.61 7.19 -4.89
C GLY A 94 8.45 8.34 -5.40
N PHE A 95 8.79 8.28 -6.68
CA PHE A 95 9.58 9.29 -7.38
C PHE A 95 8.76 9.78 -8.57
N MET A 96 8.66 11.10 -8.76
CA MET A 96 7.89 11.68 -9.87
C MET A 96 8.50 11.32 -11.24
N GLU A 97 9.80 11.04 -11.25
CA GLU A 97 10.56 10.58 -12.42
C GLU A 97 10.33 9.08 -12.73
N GLY A 98 9.64 8.35 -11.84
CA GLY A 98 9.42 6.91 -11.93
C GLY A 98 10.62 6.06 -11.53
N GLY A 99 10.60 4.77 -11.92
CA GLY A 99 11.70 3.82 -11.74
C GLY A 99 11.65 2.96 -10.46
N LYS A 100 10.99 3.44 -9.39
CA LYS A 100 10.75 2.67 -8.16
C LYS A 100 9.30 2.85 -7.72
N ASP A 101 8.53 1.77 -7.79
CA ASP A 101 7.14 1.72 -7.36
C ASP A 101 6.80 0.28 -6.94
N SER A 102 5.69 0.14 -6.25
CA SER A 102 4.96 -1.11 -6.18
C SER A 102 4.33 -1.51 -7.52
N CYS A 103 3.97 -2.78 -7.63
CA CYS A 103 3.31 -3.29 -8.82
C CYS A 103 2.36 -4.43 -8.45
N GLN A 104 1.24 -4.53 -9.16
CA GLN A 104 0.28 -5.62 -8.97
C GLN A 104 0.84 -6.96 -9.44
N VAL A 105 0.33 -8.06 -8.89
CA VAL A 105 0.49 -9.40 -9.48
C VAL A 105 -0.64 -9.58 -10.50
N THR A 106 -0.39 -9.29 -11.77
CA THR A 106 -1.41 -9.51 -12.82
C THR A 106 -1.06 -10.76 -13.62
N ASP A 107 -1.89 -11.79 -13.58
CA ASP A 107 -1.84 -12.92 -14.54
C ASP A 107 -2.41 -12.53 -15.93
N ARG A 108 -2.77 -11.25 -16.11
CA ARG A 108 -3.14 -10.66 -17.39
C ARG A 108 -2.29 -9.42 -17.63
N ILE A 109 -1.70 -9.34 -18.82
CA ILE A 109 -1.10 -8.12 -19.34
C ILE A 109 -2.26 -7.14 -19.58
N ASP A 110 -2.69 -6.44 -18.53
CA ASP A 110 -3.62 -5.32 -18.65
C ASP A 110 -2.79 -4.05 -18.85
N LEU A 111 -2.44 -3.80 -20.12
CA LEU A 111 -1.73 -2.61 -20.59
C LEU A 111 -2.58 -1.32 -20.58
N GLU A 112 -3.55 -1.18 -19.67
CA GLU A 112 -4.43 0.01 -19.72
C GLU A 112 -4.53 0.85 -18.46
N HIS A 113 -4.17 0.41 -17.25
CA HIS A 113 -4.38 1.23 -16.05
C HIS A 113 -3.13 1.36 -15.17
N PRO A 114 -2.32 2.43 -15.32
CA PRO A 114 -1.15 2.69 -14.49
C PRO A 114 -1.48 3.08 -13.03
N TRP A 115 -2.75 3.09 -12.63
CA TRP A 115 -3.21 3.64 -11.35
C TRP A 115 -3.54 2.57 -10.30
N SER A 116 -3.30 1.29 -10.58
CA SER A 116 -3.74 0.19 -9.73
C SER A 116 -2.74 -0.20 -8.63
N SER A 117 -1.85 0.71 -8.23
CA SER A 117 -0.86 0.54 -7.15
C SER A 117 -1.45 0.55 -5.72
N LEU A 118 -2.73 0.21 -5.54
CA LEU A 118 -3.45 0.47 -4.28
C LEU A 118 -3.40 -0.63 -3.21
N LEU A 119 -2.55 -1.66 -3.35
CA LEU A 119 -2.32 -2.60 -2.24
C LEU A 119 -0.83 -2.85 -2.02
N SER A 120 -0.17 -1.81 -1.53
CA SER A 120 1.20 -1.90 -1.04
C SER A 120 1.23 -1.55 0.44
N LEU A 121 1.73 -2.48 1.24
CA LEU A 121 2.02 -2.18 2.64
C LEU A 121 3.22 -1.25 2.68
N ILE A 122 2.94 0.03 2.94
CA ILE A 122 3.96 1.05 3.20
C ILE A 122 4.26 0.99 4.70
N TRP A 123 5.49 0.62 5.04
CA TRP A 123 5.96 0.63 6.42
C TRP A 123 6.94 1.78 6.61
N ARG A 124 6.87 2.45 7.76
CA ARG A 124 7.94 3.33 8.22
C ARG A 124 9.00 2.46 8.89
N THR A 125 10.25 2.60 8.46
CA THR A 125 11.41 2.13 9.22
C THR A 125 11.83 3.28 10.13
N ASP A 126 11.34 3.30 11.37
CA ASP A 126 11.95 4.07 12.45
C ASP A 126 13.03 3.26 13.17
#